data_AF-A0A133XRQ5-F1
#
_entry.id   AF-A0A133XRQ5-F1
#
_cell.length_a   1.000
_cell.length_b   1.000
_cell.length_c   1.000
_cell.angle_alpha   90.00
_cell.angle_beta   90.00
_cell.angle_gamma   90.00
#
_symmetry.space_group_name_H-M   'P 1'
#
loop_
_entity.id
_entity.type
_entity.pdbx_description
1 polymer ?
#
loop_
_entity_poly.entity_id
_entity_poly.type
_entity_poly.pdbx_seq_one_letter_code
_entity_poly.pdbx_strand_id
1 'polypeptide(L)'
;MKPRNKFEKAVLALSTRLCPITKAQHQWAFRECIDHFAYRLPKGRTTCMDCGYSWTLEQPIDTCTCHQCRASLQVKTTRARKLQQKQYFTLLTTCGGTYQVLRMFLLVAEMEKGCRAQSSVIEIGHYW
;
A
#
# COMPACT_ATOMS: atom_id res chain seq x y z
N MET A 1 -3.39 27.00 -10.48
CA MET A 1 -2.32 27.98 -10.76
C MET A 1 -2.56 28.60 -12.13
N LYS A 2 -2.42 29.92 -12.32
CA LYS A 2 -2.46 30.54 -13.65
C LYS A 2 -1.03 30.61 -14.21
N PRO A 3 -0.71 29.91 -15.32
CA PRO A 3 0.66 29.84 -15.83
C PRO A 3 1.11 31.18 -16.42
N ARG A 4 2.31 31.62 -16.04
CA ARG A 4 2.92 32.92 -16.36
C ARG A 4 4.07 32.79 -17.34
N ASN A 5 4.83 31.70 -17.28
CA ASN A 5 5.98 31.46 -18.15
C ASN A 5 5.81 30.19 -19.02
N LYS A 6 6.76 29.95 -19.93
CA LYS A 6 6.73 28.81 -20.86
C LYS A 6 6.76 27.46 -20.12
N PHE A 7 7.53 27.37 -19.03
CA PHE A 7 7.63 26.17 -18.21
C PHE A 7 6.30 25.81 -17.55
N GLU A 8 5.66 26.76 -16.87
CA GLU A 8 4.36 26.56 -16.21
C GLU A 8 3.26 26.18 -17.20
N LYS A 9 3.27 26.72 -18.42
CA LYS A 9 2.35 26.31 -19.49
C LYS A 9 2.58 24.86 -19.91
N ALA A 10 3.84 24.42 -20.02
CA ALA A 10 4.18 23.04 -20.34
C ALA A 10 3.78 22.07 -19.21
N VAL A 11 4.07 22.43 -17.96
CA VAL A 11 3.66 21.67 -16.77
C VAL A 11 2.14 21.49 -16.73
N LEU A 12 1.37 22.57 -16.95
CA LEU A 12 -0.09 22.49 -16.96
C LEU A 12 -0.62 21.58 -18.09
N ALA A 13 -0.01 21.64 -19.27
CA ALA A 13 -0.41 20.77 -20.38
C ALA A 13 -0.08 19.29 -20.11
N LEU A 14 1.08 19.02 -19.51
CA LEU A 14 1.53 17.66 -19.21
C LEU A 14 0.81 17.05 -18.00
N SER A 15 0.44 17.85 -16.99
CA SER A 15 -0.27 17.36 -15.80
C SER A 15 -1.62 16.76 -16.14
N THR A 16 -2.34 17.33 -17.11
CA THR A 16 -3.60 16.77 -17.62
C THR A 16 -3.44 15.42 -18.33
N ARG A 17 -2.20 15.04 -18.68
CA ARG A 17 -1.87 13.82 -19.43
C ARG A 17 -1.16 12.77 -18.57
N LEU A 18 -1.01 13.00 -17.26
CA LEU A 18 -0.42 12.00 -16.38
C LEU A 18 -1.31 10.77 -16.28
N CYS A 19 -0.78 9.63 -16.71
CA CYS A 19 -1.50 8.35 -16.59
C CYS A 19 -1.69 7.98 -15.11
N PRO A 20 -2.79 7.32 -14.74
CA PRO A 20 -2.93 6.67 -13.44
C PRO A 20 -1.78 5.69 -13.18
N ILE A 21 -1.51 5.41 -11.91
CA ILE A 21 -0.51 4.39 -11.55
C ILE A 21 -0.95 3.00 -12.02
N THR A 22 0.02 2.16 -12.34
CA THR A 22 -0.25 0.79 -12.80
C THR A 22 -0.67 -0.11 -11.64
N LYS A 23 -1.30 -1.24 -11.97
CA LYS A 23 -1.59 -2.30 -10.97
C LYS A 23 -0.32 -2.80 -10.28
N ALA A 24 0.80 -2.88 -11.00
CA ALA A 24 2.08 -3.30 -10.45
C ALA A 24 2.61 -2.29 -9.43
N GLN A 25 2.51 -0.98 -9.72
CA GLN A 25 2.88 0.08 -8.77
C GLN A 25 2.00 0.07 -7.53
N HIS A 26 0.69 -0.14 -7.68
CA HIS A 26 -0.22 -0.30 -6.54
C HIS A 26 0.13 -1.54 -5.70
N GLN A 27 0.38 -2.68 -6.34
CA GLN A 27 0.76 -3.91 -5.65
C GLN A 27 2.10 -3.76 -4.93
N TRP A 28 3.08 -3.12 -5.55
CA TRP A 28 4.36 -2.78 -4.93
C TRP A 28 4.15 -1.90 -3.69
N ALA A 29 3.35 -0.84 -3.79
CA ALA A 29 3.06 0.04 -2.65
C ALA A 29 2.38 -0.72 -1.50
N PHE A 30 1.42 -1.61 -1.79
CA PHE A 30 0.80 -2.45 -0.78
C PHE A 30 1.80 -3.42 -0.12
N ARG A 31 2.85 -3.86 -0.82
CA ARG A 31 3.85 -4.78 -0.28
C ARG A 31 4.96 -4.12 0.51
N GLU A 32 5.39 -2.95 0.06
CA GLU A 32 6.61 -2.33 0.55
C GLU A 32 6.35 -1.13 1.49
N CYS A 33 5.16 -0.53 1.41
CA CYS A 33 4.87 0.70 2.17
C CYS A 33 4.07 0.46 3.45
N ILE A 34 3.60 -0.74 3.73
CA ILE A 34 2.85 -1.03 4.96
C ILE A 34 3.41 -2.24 5.67
N ASP A 35 3.21 -2.30 6.97
CA ASP A 35 3.49 -3.51 7.74
C ASP A 35 2.44 -4.58 7.46
N HIS A 36 2.88 -5.84 7.41
CA HIS A 36 2.02 -6.99 7.23
C HIS A 36 1.93 -7.81 8.52
N PHE A 37 0.72 -8.21 8.90
CA PHE A 37 0.48 -8.86 10.19
C PHE A 37 -0.20 -10.23 10.07
N ALA A 38 0.11 -11.08 11.05
CA ALA A 38 -0.69 -12.24 11.40
C ALA A 38 -1.26 -12.01 12.81
N TYR A 39 -2.59 -11.95 12.95
CA TYR A 39 -3.20 -11.78 14.26
C TYR A 39 -3.45 -13.13 14.92
N ARG A 40 -2.79 -13.36 16.06
CA ARG A 40 -2.88 -14.56 16.88
C ARG A 40 -3.83 -14.32 18.06
N LEU A 41 -4.75 -15.24 18.30
CA LEU A 41 -5.56 -15.30 19.52
C LEU A 41 -4.80 -16.06 20.62
N PRO A 42 -5.13 -15.86 21.91
CA PRO A 42 -4.44 -16.53 23.02
C PRO A 42 -4.37 -18.06 22.89
N LYS A 43 -5.40 -18.68 22.31
CA LYS A 43 -5.48 -20.14 22.07
C LYS A 43 -4.76 -20.61 20.80
N GLY A 44 -3.92 -19.78 20.17
CA GLY A 44 -3.09 -20.18 19.03
C GLY A 44 -3.69 -19.96 17.64
N ARG A 45 -5.01 -19.81 17.51
CA ARG A 45 -5.64 -19.47 16.22
C ARG A 45 -5.07 -18.16 15.68
N THR A 46 -4.49 -18.22 14.50
CA THR A 46 -3.74 -17.15 13.84
C THR A 46 -4.33 -16.90 12.46
N THR A 47 -4.46 -15.63 12.08
CA THR A 47 -5.08 -15.21 10.82
C THR A 47 -4.18 -14.21 10.11
N CYS A 48 -3.87 -14.48 8.84
CA CYS A 48 -3.18 -13.54 7.96
C CYS A 48 -4.08 -12.33 7.69
N MET A 49 -3.58 -11.12 7.94
CA MET A 49 -4.33 -9.88 7.72
C MET A 49 -4.35 -9.44 6.25
N ASP A 50 -3.47 -9.99 5.40
CA ASP A 50 -3.46 -9.71 3.95
C ASP A 50 -4.51 -10.50 3.18
N CYS A 51 -4.63 -11.81 3.45
CA CYS A 51 -5.46 -12.71 2.65
C CYS A 51 -6.61 -13.37 3.40
N GLY A 52 -6.65 -13.25 4.74
CA GLY A 52 -7.69 -13.84 5.57
C GLY A 52 -7.49 -15.32 5.92
N TYR A 53 -6.48 -16.00 5.34
CA TYR A 53 -6.19 -17.40 5.67
C TYR A 53 -5.93 -17.56 7.16
N SER A 54 -6.45 -18.64 7.75
CA SER A 54 -6.31 -18.93 9.18
C SER A 54 -5.71 -20.30 9.42
N TRP A 55 -4.87 -20.40 10.44
CA TRP A 55 -4.21 -21.63 10.89
C TRP A 55 -4.00 -21.57 12.42
N THR A 56 -3.45 -22.63 13.00
CA THR A 56 -3.14 -22.68 14.43
C THR A 56 -1.63 -22.68 14.62
N LEU A 57 -1.13 -21.77 15.46
CA LEU A 57 0.25 -21.78 15.94
C LEU A 57 0.28 -22.31 17.37
N GLU A 58 0.98 -23.42 17.56
CA GLU A 58 1.14 -24.06 18.87
C GLU A 58 1.91 -23.16 19.84
N GLN A 59 3.01 -22.58 19.37
CA GLN A 59 3.86 -21.67 20.15
C GLN A 59 3.76 -20.23 19.65
N PRO A 60 3.95 -19.23 20.54
CA PRO A 60 4.10 -17.85 20.10
C PRO A 60 5.44 -17.71 19.37
N ILE A 61 5.38 -17.12 18.17
CA ILE A 61 6.53 -16.73 17.36
C ILE A 61 6.32 -15.27 16.95
N ASP A 62 7.39 -14.55 16.64
CA ASP A 62 7.32 -13.11 16.31
C ASP A 62 7.02 -12.85 14.84
N THR A 63 7.47 -13.72 13.95
CA THR A 63 7.26 -13.60 12.50
C THR A 63 6.88 -14.94 11.89
N CYS A 64 6.16 -14.90 10.77
CA CYS A 64 5.78 -16.11 10.03
C CYS A 64 5.52 -15.78 8.56
N THR A 65 5.52 -16.81 7.71
CA THR A 65 5.15 -16.68 6.30
C THR A 65 3.77 -17.29 6.07
N CYS A 66 2.86 -16.55 5.45
CA CYS A 66 1.54 -17.09 5.11
C CYS A 66 1.64 -18.16 4.03
N HIS A 67 1.10 -19.35 4.28
CA HIS A 67 1.10 -20.44 3.29
C HIS A 67 0.29 -20.13 2.01
N GLN A 68 -0.73 -19.27 2.11
CA GLN A 68 -1.61 -18.97 0.97
C GLN A 68 -1.09 -17.80 0.12
N CYS A 69 -0.73 -16.66 0.73
CA CYS A 69 -0.30 -15.48 -0.01
C CYS A 69 1.23 -15.26 -0.02
N ARG A 70 1.98 -16.10 0.69
CA ARG A 70 3.45 -16.05 0.84
C ARG A 70 4.00 -14.74 1.42
N ALA A 71 3.14 -13.90 1.99
CA ALA A 71 3.55 -12.69 2.68
C ALA A 71 4.35 -13.05 3.94
N SER A 72 5.43 -12.32 4.19
CA SER A 72 6.12 -12.30 5.48
C SER A 72 5.33 -11.42 6.45
N LEU A 73 4.98 -11.95 7.61
CA LEU A 73 4.04 -11.34 8.54
C LEU A 73 4.66 -11.22 9.93
N GLN A 74 4.47 -10.08 10.58
CA GLN A 74 4.68 -9.92 12.01
C GLN A 74 3.49 -10.49 12.78
N VAL A 75 3.74 -11.40 13.71
CA VAL A 75 2.69 -12.01 14.52
C VAL A 75 2.36 -11.10 15.70
N LYS A 76 1.10 -10.71 15.83
CA LYS A 76 0.61 -9.94 16.97
C LYS A 76 -0.45 -10.72 17.72
N THR A 77 -0.21 -10.97 19.01
CA THR A 77 -1.23 -11.57 19.87
C THR A 77 -2.28 -10.50 20.22
N THR A 78 -3.46 -10.57 19.60
CA THR A 78 -4.50 -9.56 19.77
C THR A 78 -5.91 -10.09 19.45
N ARG A 79 -6.90 -9.56 20.18
CA ARG A 79 -8.33 -9.78 19.90
C ARG A 79 -8.90 -8.82 18.85
N ALA A 80 -8.14 -7.78 18.45
CA ALA A 80 -8.57 -6.84 17.42
C ALA A 80 -8.97 -7.58 16.14
N ARG A 81 -10.05 -7.13 15.50
CA ARG A 81 -10.57 -7.75 14.25
C ARG A 81 -10.17 -6.99 13.00
N LYS A 82 -10.00 -5.68 13.12
CA LYS A 82 -9.74 -4.77 12.01
C LYS A 82 -8.44 -4.01 12.25
N LEU A 83 -7.76 -3.67 11.17
CA LEU A 83 -6.61 -2.79 11.14
C LEU A 83 -6.74 -1.89 9.92
N GLN A 84 -6.54 -0.59 10.12
CA GLN A 84 -6.37 0.35 9.02
C GLN A 84 -4.95 0.91 9.09
N GLN A 85 -4.27 0.92 7.96
CA GLN A 85 -2.96 1.56 7.80
C GLN A 85 -3.07 2.65 6.72
N LYS A 86 -2.37 3.75 6.96
CA LYS A 86 -2.25 4.86 6.02
C LYS A 86 -0.78 5.16 5.85
N GLN A 87 -0.29 5.12 4.61
CA GLN A 87 1.09 5.42 4.31
C GLN A 87 1.20 6.36 3.12
N TYR A 88 2.08 7.35 3.23
CA TYR A 88 2.50 8.14 2.09
C TYR A 88 3.63 7.45 1.33
N PHE A 89 3.54 7.44 0.01
CA PHE A 89 4.62 6.99 -0.85
C PHE A 89 4.74 7.88 -2.08
N THR A 90 5.88 7.80 -2.75
CA THR A 90 6.16 8.60 -3.94
C THR A 90 6.60 7.73 -5.10
N LEU A 91 6.22 8.11 -6.32
CA LEU A 91 6.70 7.49 -7.55
C LEU A 91 7.30 8.55 -8.47
N LEU A 92 8.47 8.26 -9.02
CA LEU A 92 9.04 9.07 -10.09
C LEU A 92 8.44 8.62 -11.43
N THR A 93 7.88 9.56 -12.18
CA THR A 93 7.27 9.28 -13.50
C THR A 93 7.89 10.17 -14.56
N THR A 94 8.31 9.58 -15.68
CA THR A 94 8.73 10.35 -16.85
C THR A 94 7.50 10.81 -17.64
N CYS A 95 7.47 12.06 -18.07
CA CYS A 95 6.35 12.64 -18.80
C CYS A 95 6.84 13.51 -19.96
N GLY A 96 6.18 13.40 -21.13
CA GLY A 96 6.49 14.23 -22.30
C GLY A 96 7.89 14.03 -22.88
N GLY A 97 8.60 12.95 -22.52
CA GLY A 97 9.96 12.64 -22.99
C GLY A 97 11.09 13.48 -22.35
N THR A 98 10.76 14.56 -21.65
CA THR A 98 11.75 15.52 -21.12
C THR A 98 11.61 15.81 -19.63
N TYR A 99 10.48 15.49 -19.01
CA TYR A 99 10.23 15.80 -17.59
C TYR A 99 10.24 14.56 -16.73
N GLN A 100 10.72 14.69 -15.51
CA GLN A 100 10.55 13.73 -14.43
C GLN A 100 9.71 14.40 -13.35
N VAL A 101 8.60 13.76 -12.99
CA VAL A 101 7.64 14.27 -12.01
C VAL A 101 7.65 13.34 -10.81
N LEU A 102 7.88 13.90 -9.62
CA LEU A 102 7.75 13.18 -8.38
C LEU A 102 6.28 13.23 -7.95
N ARG A 103 5.60 12.09 -8.00
CA ARG A 103 4.18 11.98 -7.68
C ARG A 103 3.98 11.44 -6.27
N MET A 104 3.13 12.08 -5.49
CA MET A 104 2.88 11.76 -4.09
C MET A 104 1.52 11.10 -3.95
N PHE A 105 1.47 10.02 -3.18
CA PHE A 105 0.28 9.22 -3.00
C PHE A 105 0.05 8.90 -1.53
N LEU A 106 -1.23 8.78 -1.16
CA LEU A 106 -1.69 8.19 0.07
C LEU A 106 -2.24 6.79 -0.22
N LEU A 107 -1.59 5.77 0.33
CA LEU A 107 -2.11 4.41 0.40
C LEU A 107 -2.97 4.27 1.66
N VAL A 108 -4.19 3.76 1.50
CA VAL A 108 -5.05 3.34 2.60
C VAL A 108 -5.29 1.84 2.46
N ALA A 109 -4.87 1.06 3.46
CA ALA A 109 -5.06 -0.37 3.51
C ALA A 109 -6.00 -0.74 4.67
N GLU A 110 -7.07 -1.45 4.35
CA GLU A 110 -8.06 -1.95 5.28
C GLU A 110 -7.98 -3.47 5.36
N MET A 111 -7.75 -3.97 6.56
CA MET A 111 -7.54 -5.39 6.83
C MET A 111 -8.54 -5.87 7.87
N GLU A 112 -9.19 -6.99 7.60
CA GLU A 112 -10.11 -7.64 8.53
C GLU A 112 -9.78 -9.13 8.64
N LYS A 113 -9.79 -9.65 9.86
CA LYS A 113 -9.62 -11.09 10.13
C LYS A 113 -10.60 -11.91 9.30
N GLY A 114 -10.07 -12.82 8.48
CA GLY A 114 -10.86 -13.73 7.64
C GLY A 114 -11.25 -13.15 6.28
N CYS A 115 -10.86 -11.91 5.99
CA CYS A 115 -11.11 -11.25 4.71
C CYS A 115 -9.79 -10.94 4.00
N ARG A 116 -9.84 -10.86 2.67
CA ARG A 116 -8.72 -10.33 1.89
C ARG A 116 -8.64 -8.82 2.11
N ALA A 117 -7.43 -8.32 2.36
CA ALA A 117 -7.18 -6.90 2.53
C ALA A 117 -7.63 -6.11 1.30
N GLN A 118 -8.18 -4.93 1.53
CA GLN A 118 -8.55 -3.99 0.51
C GLN A 118 -7.62 -2.78 0.60
N SER A 119 -7.16 -2.29 -0.54
CA SER A 119 -6.30 -1.11 -0.59
C SER A 119 -6.77 -0.14 -1.66
N SER A 120 -6.65 1.15 -1.35
CA SER A 120 -6.86 2.24 -2.28
C SER A 120 -5.67 3.17 -2.26
N VAL A 121 -5.37 3.76 -3.42
CA VAL A 121 -4.30 4.74 -3.58
C VAL A 121 -4.92 6.03 -4.10
N ILE A 122 -4.63 7.12 -3.40
CA ILE A 122 -5.10 8.46 -3.73
C ILE A 122 -3.88 9.30 -4.06
N GLU A 123 -3.89 9.93 -5.23
CA GLU A 123 -2.86 10.90 -5.58
C GLU A 123 -3.15 12.22 -4.87
N ILE A 124 -2.17 12.74 -4.13
CA ILE A 124 -2.34 13.92 -3.28
C ILE A 124 -1.53 15.12 -3.75
N GLY A 125 -0.58 14.92 -4.68
CA GLY A 125 0.22 16.01 -5.22
C GLY A 125 1.33 15.55 -6.13
N HIS A 126 1.95 16.52 -6.81
CA HIS A 126 3.10 16.31 -7.69
C HIS A 126 4.11 17.44 -7.51
N TYR A 127 5.39 17.11 -7.62
CA TYR A 127 6.48 18.05 -7.83
C TYR A 127 7.01 17.91 -9.26
N TRP A 128 7.01 19.04 -9.98
CA TRP A 128 7.42 19.20 -11.38
C TRP A 128 8.75 19.92 -11.50
#